data_AF-A0AAD8ESD8-F1
#
_entry.id   AF-A0AAD8ESD8-F1
#
_cell.length_a   1.000
_cell.length_b   1.000
_cell.length_c   1.000
_cell.angle_alpha   90.00
_cell.angle_beta   90.00
_cell.angle_gamma   90.00
#
_symmetry.space_group_name_H-M   'P 1'
#
loop_
_entity.id
_entity.type
_entity.pdbx_description
1 polymer ?
#
loop_
_entity_poly.entity_id
_entity_poly.type
_entity_poly.pdbx_seq_one_letter_code
_entity_poly.pdbx_strand_id
1 'polypeptide(L)' 'VECGVSVRGPLPLVYNGLPTDKGEWPWLVAMFIKSKTASLQFQCGASLLSRTIVLT' A
#
# COMPACT_ATOMS: atom_id res chain seq x y z
N VAL A 1 0.10 -2.19 -19.74
CA VAL A 1 0.23 -1.68 -18.34
C VAL A 1 0.86 -2.79 -17.54
N GLU A 2 1.99 -2.52 -16.89
CA GLU A 2 2.69 -3.52 -16.07
C GLU A 2 2.14 -3.51 -14.64
N CYS A 3 2.11 -4.68 -14.00
CA CYS A 3 1.70 -4.86 -12.61
C CYS A 3 2.75 -5.70 -11.87
N GLY A 4 2.79 -5.61 -10.53
CA GLY A 4 3.69 -6.42 -9.71
C GLY A 4 5.18 -6.06 -9.79
N VAL A 5 5.54 -4.94 -10.44
CA VAL A 5 6.92 -4.46 -10.51
C VAL A 5 7.20 -3.53 -9.33
N SER A 6 8.14 -3.93 -8.48
CA SER A 6 8.66 -3.08 -7.40
C SER A 6 9.78 -2.17 -7.93
N VAL A 7 9.92 -0.97 -7.35
CA VAL A 7 11.05 -0.06 -7.62
C VAL A 7 12.35 -0.62 -7.01
N ARG A 8 12.25 -1.52 -6.02
CA ARG A 8 13.40 -2.19 -5.42
C ARG A 8 13.67 -3.56 -6.04
N GLY A 9 14.96 -3.92 -6.03
CA GLY A 9 15.48 -5.23 -6.46
C GLY A 9 15.09 -6.38 -5.52
N PRO A 10 15.79 -7.53 -5.55
CA PRO A 10 15.36 -8.75 -4.88
C PRO A 10 15.03 -8.54 -3.41
N LEU A 11 13.93 -9.16 -2.98
CA LEU A 11 13.41 -9.02 -1.63
C LEU A 11 14.44 -9.51 -0.60
N PRO A 12 14.82 -8.67 0.38
CA PRO A 12 15.68 -9.14 1.46
C PRO A 12 14.96 -10.21 2.28
N LEU A 13 15.72 -11.08 2.95
CA LEU A 13 15.16 -11.99 3.94
C LEU A 13 14.57 -11.16 5.09
N VAL A 14 13.24 -11.21 5.25
CA VAL A 14 12.53 -10.47 6.28
C VAL A 14 12.50 -11.29 7.57
N TYR A 15 13.07 -10.75 8.65
CA TYR A 15 12.89 -11.23 10.01
C TYR A 15 12.12 -10.15 10.78
N ASN A 16 10.94 -10.48 11.32
CA ASN A 16 9.96 -9.54 11.90
C ASN A 16 9.43 -8.50 10.90
N GLY A 17 9.19 -7.26 11.34
CA GLY A 17 8.83 -6.14 10.48
C GLY A 17 10.04 -5.25 10.22
N LEU A 18 10.21 -4.83 8.97
CA LEU A 18 11.21 -3.85 8.57
C LEU A 18 10.50 -2.60 8.04
N PRO A 19 11.06 -1.40 8.25
CA PRO A 19 10.56 -0.20 7.59
C PRO A 19 10.69 -0.38 6.07
N THR A 20 9.70 0.14 5.35
CA THR A 20 9.69 0.11 3.89
C THR A 20 10.04 1.47 3.33
N ASP A 21 10.75 1.49 2.21
CA ASP A 21 11.08 2.70 1.49
C ASP A 21 9.99 3.08 0.48
N LYS A 22 9.95 4.36 0.11
CA LYS A 22 8.96 4.87 -0.84
C LYS A 22 9.08 4.14 -2.18
N GLY A 23 7.98 3.55 -2.63
CA GLY A 23 7.91 2.84 -3.91
C GLY A 23 8.38 1.38 -3.87
N GLU A 24 8.77 0.87 -2.71
CA GLU A 24 9.13 -0.55 -2.55
C GLU A 24 7.91 -1.48 -2.73
N TRP A 25 6.73 -1.02 -2.33
CA TRP A 25 5.46 -1.70 -2.57
C TRP A 25 4.48 -0.73 -3.25
N PRO A 26 4.60 -0.50 -4.58
CA PRO A 26 3.80 0.51 -5.28
C PRO A 26 2.30 0.27 -5.22
N TRP A 27 1.88 -0.97 -4.99
CA TRP A 27 0.48 -1.35 -4.85
C TRP A 27 -0.06 -1.21 -3.44
N LEU A 28 0.76 -0.91 -2.42
CA LEU A 28 0.31 -0.71 -1.05
C LEU A 28 -0.51 0.58 -0.93
N VAL A 29 -1.76 0.46 -0.51
CA VAL A 29 -2.70 1.58 -0.34
C VAL A 29 -3.15 1.65 1.12
N ALA A 30 -3.27 2.86 1.65
CA ALA A 30 -3.90 3.12 2.94
C ALA A 30 -5.32 3.65 2.75
N MET A 31 -6.31 2.96 3.34
CA MET A 31 -7.72 3.33 3.25
C MET A 31 -8.12 4.15 4.47
N PHE A 32 -8.61 5.36 4.21
CA PHE A 32 -9.09 6.28 5.24
C PHE A 32 -10.59 6.48 5.13
N ILE A 33 -11.27 6.46 6.28
CA ILE A 33 -12.69 6.79 6.38
C ILE A 33 -12.82 8.19 6.97
N LYS A 34 -13.71 8.98 6.38
CA LYS A 34 -14.06 10.30 6.91
C LYS A 34 -14.92 10.13 8.17
N SER A 35 -14.45 10.69 9.28
CA SER A 35 -15.18 10.71 10.53
C SER A 35 -16.32 11.74 10.49
N LYS A 36 -17.23 11.66 11.48
CA LYS A 36 -18.30 12.65 11.66
C LYS A 36 -17.77 14.07 11.88
N THR A 37 -16.54 14.22 12.37
CA THR A 37 -15.86 15.51 12.59
C THR A 37 -14.97 15.92 11.41
N ALA A 38 -15.17 15.31 10.23
CA ALA A 38 -14.44 15.55 8.99
C ALA A 38 -12.93 15.22 9.03
N SER A 39 -12.43 14.54 10.07
CA SER A 39 -11.07 14.00 10.09
C SER A 39 -10.97 12.70 9.29
N LEU A 40 -9.82 12.46 8.65
CA LEU A 40 -9.53 11.19 7.99
C LEU A 40 -8.93 10.23 9.02
N GLN A 41 -9.56 9.06 9.20
CA GLN A 41 -9.09 8.01 10.11
C GLN A 41 -8.65 6.81 9.30
N PHE A 42 -7.44 6.32 9.55
CA PHE A 42 -6.94 5.10 8.93
C PHE A 42 -7.81 3.92 9.39
N GLN A 43 -8.25 3.09 8.43
CA GLN A 43 -9.10 1.94 8.70
C GLN A 43 -8.40 0.62 8.35
N CYS A 44 -7.82 0.52 7.16
CA CYS A 44 -7.17 -0.70 6.68
C CYS A 44 -6.14 -0.41 5.58
N GLY A 45 -5.31 -1.42 5.29
CA GLY A 45 -4.51 -1.46 4.08
C GLY A 45 -5.26 -2.11 2.93
N ALA A 46 -4.84 -1.84 1.69
CA ALA A 46 -5.42 -2.40 0.49
C ALA A 46 -4.37 -2.50 -0.63
N SER A 47 -4.71 -3.17 -1.74
CA SER A 47 -3.83 -3.38 -2.90
C SER A 47 -4.40 -2.74 -4.17
N LEU A 48 -3.61 -1.91 -4.85
CA LEU A 48 -3.96 -1.33 -6.15
C LEU A 48 -3.85 -2.39 -7.25
N LEU A 49 -4.98 -2.75 -7.88
CA LEU A 49 -5.02 -3.75 -8.96
C LEU A 49 -4.97 -3.11 -10.34
N SER A 50 -5.58 -1.94 -10.49
CA SER A 50 -5.63 -1.20 -11.74
C SER A 50 -5.70 0.30 -11.46
N ARG A 51 -5.83 1.12 -12.51
CA ARG A 51 -5.90 2.59 -12.36
C ARG A 51 -7.05 3.07 -11.46
N THR A 52 -8.09 2.26 -11.28
CA THR A 52 -9.31 2.65 -10.54
C THR A 52 -9.84 1.58 -9.60
N ILE A 53 -9.16 0.42 -9.47
CA ILE A 53 -9.62 -0.71 -8.64
C ILE A 53 -8.62 -0.96 -7.52
N VAL A 54 -9.14 -1.05 -6.31
CA VAL A 54 -8.41 -1.39 -5.08
C VAL A 54 -9.08 -2.61 -4.43
N LEU A 55 -8.28 -3.57 -3.99
CA LEU A 55 -8.70 -4.80 -3.29
C LEU A 55 -8.36 -4.71 -1.80
N THR A 56 -9.30 -5.05 -0.92
CA THR A 56 -9.12 -5.09 0.53
C THR A 56 -9.76 -6.33 1.13
#